data_AF-A0A6I5WJ91-F1
#
_entry.id   AF-A0A6I5WJ91-F1
#
_cell.length_a   1.000
_cell.length_b   1.000
_cell.length_c   1.000
_cell.angle_alpha   90.00
_cell.angle_beta   90.00
_cell.angle_gamma   90.00
#
_symmetry.space_group_name_H-M   'P 1'
#
loop_
_entity.id
_entity.type
_entity.pdbx_description
1 polymer ?
#
loop_
_entity_poly.entity_id
_entity_poly.type
_entity_poly.pdbx_seq_one_letter_code
_entity_poly.pdbx_strand_id
1 'polypeptide(L)'
;MKGAVVPDGRDSDIITRIGQILLSVLPDNAETIIVNGETDVDYANASLELRGPDGKAFYFAWDDNPDEAVDEITDLLIDLRQVMIDDGSDPWYGFTMAVQRDGAFEVDFSYEPPTD
;
A
#
# COMPACT_ATOMS: atom_id res chain seq x y z
N MET A 1 -19.87 3.89 -2.87
CA MET A 1 -20.01 3.24 -1.55
C MET A 1 -18.59 3.00 -1.05
N LYS A 2 -18.21 3.46 0.15
CA LYS A 2 -16.95 2.99 0.77
C LYS A 2 -17.23 1.59 1.31
N GLY A 3 -16.87 0.57 0.54
CA GLY A 3 -16.90 -0.81 1.02
C GLY A 3 -15.57 -1.08 1.69
N ALA A 4 -15.56 -1.27 3.01
CA ALA A 4 -14.43 -1.91 3.66
C ALA A 4 -14.39 -3.34 3.12
N VAL A 5 -13.42 -3.63 2.26
CA VAL A 5 -13.12 -5.01 1.86
C VAL A 5 -12.59 -5.68 3.13
N VAL A 6 -13.29 -6.70 3.61
CA VAL A 6 -12.78 -7.58 4.65
C VAL A 6 -12.05 -8.69 3.89
N PRO A 7 -10.71 -8.74 3.92
CA PRO A 7 -9.97 -9.75 3.17
C PRO A 7 -10.29 -11.15 3.70
N ASP A 8 -10.44 -12.15 2.82
CA ASP A 8 -10.45 -13.57 3.19
C ASP A 8 -9.58 -14.44 2.27
N GLY A 9 -8.59 -15.14 2.85
CA GLY A 9 -7.71 -16.02 2.08
C GLY A 9 -6.40 -15.34 1.65
N ARG A 10 -5.96 -15.61 0.41
CA ARG A 10 -4.61 -15.27 -0.07
C ARG A 10 -4.39 -13.76 -0.22
N ASP A 11 -5.44 -13.00 -0.52
CA ASP A 11 -5.44 -11.54 -0.56
C ASP A 11 -5.10 -10.93 0.82
N SER A 12 -5.65 -11.51 1.88
CA SER A 12 -5.47 -11.11 3.28
C SER A 12 -4.01 -11.24 3.72
N ASP A 13 -3.38 -12.34 3.31
CA ASP A 13 -1.98 -12.63 3.60
C ASP A 13 -1.07 -11.60 2.90
N ILE A 14 -1.38 -11.24 1.64
CA ILE A 14 -0.64 -10.23 0.89
C ILE A 14 -0.81 -8.85 1.51
N ILE A 15 -2.05 -8.45 1.83
CA ILE A 15 -2.36 -7.17 2.50
C ILE A 15 -1.61 -7.09 3.85
N THR A 16 -1.64 -8.15 4.64
CA THR A 16 -0.93 -8.21 5.91
C THR A 16 0.58 -8.10 5.72
N ARG A 17 1.14 -8.75 4.68
CA ARG A 17 2.56 -8.67 4.35
C ARG A 17 2.98 -7.26 3.98
N ILE A 18 2.20 -6.54 3.16
CA ILE A 18 2.45 -5.13 2.82
C ILE A 18 2.49 -4.29 4.11
N GLY A 19 1.51 -4.46 5.00
CA GLY A 19 1.48 -3.74 6.28
C GLY A 19 2.71 -3.99 7.16
N GLN A 20 3.21 -5.23 7.20
CA GLN A 20 4.43 -5.58 7.93
C GLN A 20 5.70 -4.96 7.33
N ILE A 21 5.80 -4.93 6.00
CA ILE A 21 6.92 -4.28 5.30
C ILE A 21 6.94 -2.80 5.65
N LEU A 22 5.80 -2.12 5.53
CA LEU A 22 5.66 -0.70 5.86
C LEU A 22 6.04 -0.41 7.31
N LEU A 23 5.57 -1.22 8.26
CA LEU A 23 5.91 -1.05 9.67
C LEU A 23 7.42 -1.26 9.93
N SER A 24 8.08 -2.15 9.18
CA SER A 24 9.51 -2.41 9.32
C SER A 24 10.41 -1.26 8.86
N VAL A 25 9.92 -0.42 7.95
CA VAL A 25 10.64 0.74 7.41
C VAL A 25 10.15 2.07 8.00
N LEU A 26 9.17 2.05 8.91
CA LEU A 26 8.64 3.24 9.56
C LEU A 26 9.73 3.88 10.46
N PRO A 27 10.23 5.09 10.14
CA PRO A 27 11.29 5.73 10.91
C PRO A 27 10.74 6.26 12.24
N ASP A 28 11.57 6.30 13.29
CA ASP A 28 11.17 6.66 14.67
C ASP A 28 10.47 8.01 14.84
N ASN A 29 10.67 8.95 13.91
CA ASN A 29 10.06 10.26 13.92
C ASN A 29 8.68 10.33 13.21
N ALA A 30 8.20 9.24 12.61
CA ALA A 30 6.89 9.14 11.99
C ALA A 30 5.87 8.44 12.93
N GLU A 31 4.60 8.82 12.86
CA GLU A 31 3.50 8.10 13.51
C GLU A 31 2.77 7.18 12.52
N THR A 32 2.82 7.52 11.22
CA THR A 32 2.14 6.77 10.17
C THR A 32 3.00 6.74 8.92
N ILE A 33 2.97 5.61 8.22
CA ILE A 33 3.49 5.47 6.86
C ILE A 33 2.34 5.11 5.94
N ILE A 34 2.30 5.75 4.77
CA ILE A 34 1.26 5.59 3.77
C ILE A 34 1.93 5.16 2.48
N VAL A 35 1.49 4.04 1.92
CA VAL A 35 1.83 3.67 0.54
C VAL A 35 0.70 4.05 -0.38
N ASN A 36 1.04 4.67 -1.49
CA ASN A 36 0.16 4.90 -2.63
C ASN A 36 0.72 4.13 -3.81
N GLY A 37 -0.04 3.17 -4.32
CA GLY A 37 0.31 2.39 -5.48
C GLY A 37 -0.67 2.58 -6.62
N GLU A 38 -0.16 2.55 -7.84
CA GLU A 38 -0.95 2.50 -9.06
C GLU A 38 -0.62 1.21 -9.81
N THR A 39 -1.61 0.62 -10.46
CA THR A 39 -1.45 -0.63 -11.20
C THR A 39 -2.19 -0.60 -12.53
N ASP A 40 -1.59 -1.22 -13.53
CA ASP A 40 -2.20 -1.59 -14.80
C ASP A 40 -1.91 -3.08 -15.09
N VAL A 41 -2.30 -3.58 -16.28
CA VAL A 41 -2.24 -5.01 -16.64
C VAL A 41 -0.88 -5.66 -16.38
N ASP A 42 0.21 -4.97 -16.71
CA ASP A 42 1.59 -5.50 -16.61
C ASP A 42 2.53 -4.61 -15.79
N TYR A 43 1.98 -3.65 -15.03
CA TYR A 43 2.78 -2.62 -14.36
C TYR A 43 2.19 -2.27 -12.99
N ALA A 44 3.06 -2.09 -12.01
CA ALA A 44 2.71 -1.48 -10.74
C ALA A 44 3.78 -0.46 -10.37
N ASN A 45 3.39 0.56 -9.60
CA ASN A 45 4.30 1.43 -8.89
C ASN A 45 3.82 1.59 -7.45
N ALA A 46 4.74 2.03 -6.59
CA ALA A 46 4.45 2.41 -5.22
C ALA A 46 5.27 3.64 -4.82
N SER A 47 4.69 4.48 -3.98
CA SER A 47 5.35 5.62 -3.37
C SER A 47 4.99 5.72 -1.89
N LEU A 48 5.92 6.24 -1.08
CA LEU A 48 5.76 6.32 0.36
C LEU A 48 5.61 7.78 0.81
N GLU A 49 4.65 8.02 1.69
CA GLU A 49 4.48 9.26 2.45
C GLU A 49 4.55 8.95 3.94
N LEU A 50 5.24 9.80 4.71
CA LEU A 50 5.32 9.70 6.16
C LEU A 50 4.51 10.82 6.80
N ARG A 51 3.86 10.53 7.94
CA ARG A 51 3.19 11.52 8.77
C ARG A 51 3.83 11.55 10.15
N GLY A 52 4.19 12.75 10.61
CA GLY A 52 4.70 12.94 11.98
C GLY A 52 3.57 12.90 13.01
N PRO A 53 3.89 12.92 14.32
CA PRO A 53 2.90 13.01 15.39
C PRO A 53 2.02 14.28 15.33
N ASP A 54 2.49 15.33 14.66
CA ASP A 54 1.73 16.56 14.41
C ASP A 54 0.84 16.49 13.16
N GLY A 55 0.79 15.33 12.49
CA GLY A 55 0.01 15.06 11.28
C GLY A 55 0.61 15.62 9.99
N LYS A 56 1.77 16.29 10.05
CA LYS A 56 2.40 16.84 8.85
C LYS A 56 3.08 15.75 8.03
N ALA A 57 2.93 15.88 6.72
CA ALA A 57 3.59 15.01 5.75
C ALA A 57 5.09 15.35 5.67
N PHE A 58 5.90 14.31 5.54
CA PHE A 58 7.30 14.37 5.15
C PHE A 58 7.68 13.10 4.38
N TYR A 59 8.90 13.06 3.85
CA TYR A 59 9.38 11.96 3.03
C TYR A 59 10.73 11.48 3.53
N PHE A 60 11.11 10.26 3.13
CA PHE A 60 12.47 9.77 3.33
C PHE A 60 13.48 10.73 2.68
N ALA A 61 14.65 10.86 3.30
CA ALA A 61 15.78 11.46 2.62
C ALA A 61 16.20 10.55 1.45
N TRP A 62 16.85 11.13 0.43
CA TRP A 62 17.24 10.38 -0.76
C TRP A 62 18.14 9.17 -0.43
N ASP A 63 19.07 9.32 0.52
CA ASP A 63 19.97 8.24 0.96
C ASP A 63 19.31 7.22 1.89
N ASP A 64 18.15 7.54 2.47
CA ASP A 64 17.42 6.71 3.43
C ASP A 64 16.15 6.09 2.83
N ASN A 65 15.94 6.24 1.52
CA ASN A 65 14.76 5.72 0.84
C ASN A 65 14.77 4.18 0.86
N PRO A 66 13.71 3.50 1.37
CA PRO A 66 13.71 2.05 1.46
C PRO A 66 13.32 1.42 0.11
N ASP A 67 14.15 1.60 -0.91
CA ASP A 67 13.88 1.16 -2.29
C ASP A 67 13.55 -0.34 -2.38
N GLU A 68 14.27 -1.20 -1.65
CA GLU A 68 14.00 -2.64 -1.61
C GLU A 68 12.58 -2.97 -1.08
N ALA A 69 12.09 -2.19 -0.11
CA ALA A 69 10.74 -2.38 0.42
C ALA A 69 9.67 -1.90 -0.58
N VAL A 70 9.95 -0.83 -1.33
CA VAL A 70 9.07 -0.33 -2.39
C VAL A 70 8.97 -1.35 -3.53
N ASP A 71 10.09 -1.95 -3.92
CA ASP A 71 10.13 -3.01 -4.92
C ASP A 71 9.32 -4.24 -4.45
N GLU A 72 9.52 -4.72 -3.22
CA GLU A 72 8.74 -5.85 -2.67
C GLU A 72 7.24 -5.54 -2.62
N ILE A 73 6.85 -4.32 -2.21
CA ILE A 73 5.44 -3.92 -2.21
C ILE A 73 4.88 -3.89 -3.64
N THR A 74 5.64 -3.39 -4.61
CA THR A 74 5.20 -3.31 -6.01
C THR A 74 4.89 -4.71 -6.58
N ASP A 75 5.75 -5.69 -6.32
CA ASP A 75 5.51 -7.09 -6.70
C ASP A 75 4.26 -7.65 -6.01
N LEU A 76 4.09 -7.37 -4.71
CA LEU A 76 2.91 -7.79 -3.95
C LEU A 76 1.61 -7.16 -4.47
N LEU A 77 1.64 -5.93 -4.97
CA LEU A 77 0.47 -5.27 -5.56
C LEU A 77 0.01 -5.94 -6.85
N ILE A 78 0.95 -6.38 -7.70
CA ILE A 78 0.64 -7.16 -8.90
C ILE A 78 -0.04 -8.48 -8.52
N ASP A 79 0.56 -9.20 -7.58
CA ASP A 79 0.01 -10.46 -7.07
C ASP A 79 -1.37 -10.28 -6.42
N LEU A 80 -1.54 -9.24 -5.59
CA LEU A 80 -2.82 -8.92 -4.94
C LEU A 80 -3.90 -8.66 -5.99
N ARG A 81 -3.59 -7.85 -7.00
CA ARG A 81 -4.53 -7.53 -8.06
C ARG A 81 -4.97 -8.78 -8.80
N GLN A 82 -4.03 -9.65 -9.16
CA GLN A 82 -4.35 -10.89 -9.87
C GLN A 82 -5.21 -11.84 -9.02
N VAL A 83 -4.87 -12.03 -7.74
CA VAL A 83 -5.65 -12.87 -6.82
C VAL A 83 -7.10 -12.36 -6.71
N MET A 84 -7.29 -11.06 -6.50
CA MET A 84 -8.64 -10.49 -6.37
C MET A 84 -9.45 -10.63 -7.67
N ILE A 85 -8.82 -10.50 -8.83
CA ILE A 85 -9.46 -10.72 -10.14
C ILE A 85 -9.86 -12.19 -10.31
N ASP A 86 -8.98 -13.13 -9.94
CA ASP A 86 -9.25 -14.57 -10.01
C ASP A 86 -10.42 -14.98 -9.10
N ASP A 87 -10.60 -14.29 -7.97
CA ASP A 87 -11.72 -14.45 -7.03
C ASP A 87 -12.99 -13.70 -7.49
N GLY A 88 -12.95 -13.00 -8.63
CA GLY A 88 -14.11 -12.39 -9.29
C GLY A 88 -14.33 -10.91 -8.98
N SER A 89 -13.35 -10.22 -8.39
CA SER A 89 -13.40 -8.77 -8.18
C SER A 89 -13.10 -8.00 -9.49
N ASP A 90 -13.65 -6.80 -9.61
CA ASP A 90 -13.25 -5.87 -10.67
C ASP A 90 -11.77 -5.47 -10.49
N PRO A 91 -11.02 -5.26 -11.59
CA PRO A 91 -9.65 -4.78 -11.50
C PRO A 91 -9.63 -3.36 -10.94
N TRP A 92 -8.89 -3.17 -9.84
CA TRP A 92 -8.57 -1.85 -9.32
C TRP A 92 -7.33 -1.27 -10.05
N TYR A 93 -7.18 0.05 -9.94
CA TYR A 93 -6.12 0.85 -10.56
C TYR A 93 -5.28 1.62 -9.53
N GLY A 94 -5.84 1.86 -8.34
CA GLY A 94 -5.14 2.50 -7.25
C GLY A 94 -5.26 1.71 -5.96
N PHE A 95 -4.21 1.75 -5.16
CA PHE A 95 -4.11 1.16 -3.84
C PHE A 95 -3.57 2.20 -2.86
N THR A 96 -4.23 2.33 -1.71
CA THR A 96 -3.69 3.12 -0.60
C THR A 96 -3.75 2.27 0.66
N MET A 97 -2.63 2.19 1.37
CA MET A 97 -2.61 1.64 2.73
C MET A 97 -1.92 2.62 3.67
N ALA A 98 -2.56 2.90 4.80
CA ALA A 98 -2.00 3.67 5.89
C ALA A 98 -1.75 2.76 7.08
N VAL A 99 -0.50 2.71 7.57
CA VAL A 99 -0.09 1.90 8.73
C VAL A 99 0.36 2.81 9.86
N GLN A 100 -0.27 2.67 11.02
CA GLN A 100 0.08 3.38 12.25
C GLN A 100 1.20 2.65 13.00
N ARG A 101 1.95 3.38 13.83
CA ARG A 101 3.07 2.84 14.62
C ARG A 101 2.68 1.70 15.55
N ASP A 102 1.43 1.65 16.01
CA ASP A 102 0.90 0.57 16.85
C ASP A 102 0.53 -0.70 16.06
N GLY A 103 0.67 -0.66 14.73
CA GLY A 103 0.35 -1.74 13.81
C GLY A 103 -1.08 -1.74 13.27
N ALA A 104 -1.94 -0.80 13.69
CA ALA A 104 -3.25 -0.63 13.07
C ALA A 104 -3.10 -0.12 11.63
N PHE A 105 -3.93 -0.63 10.71
CA PHE A 105 -3.88 -0.20 9.31
C PHE A 105 -5.27 -0.08 8.67
N GLU A 106 -5.34 0.75 7.64
CA GLU A 106 -6.51 0.91 6.76
C GLU A 106 -6.07 0.72 5.31
N VAL A 107 -6.95 0.16 4.47
CA VAL A 107 -6.72 -0.09 3.04
C VAL A 107 -7.90 0.43 2.24
N ASP A 108 -7.61 1.14 1.16
CA ASP A 108 -8.58 1.63 0.18
C ASP A 108 -8.12 1.24 -1.24
N PHE A 109 -9.08 0.89 -2.10
CA PHE A 109 -8.86 0.60 -3.52
C PHE A 109 -9.60 1.61 -4.39
N SER A 110 -8.95 2.09 -5.45
CA SER A 110 -9.57 2.91 -6.50
C SER A 110 -9.82 2.10 -7.75
N TYR A 111 -11.04 2.19 -8.29
CA TYR A 111 -11.47 1.52 -9.52
C TYR A 111 -11.61 2.48 -10.70
N GLU A 112 -11.25 3.75 -10.49
CA GLU A 112 -11.18 4.72 -11.58
C GLU A 112 -9.83 4.59 -12.28
N PRO A 113 -9.80 4.42 -13.61
CA PRO A 113 -8.55 4.44 -14.36
C PRO A 113 -7.83 5.78 -14.15
N PRO A 114 -6.49 5.80 -14.11
CA PRO A 114 -5.76 7.05 -14.09
C PRO A 114 -6.13 7.89 -15.32
N THR A 115 -6.44 9.17 -15.11
CA THR A 115 -6.66 10.12 -16.20
C THR A 115 -5.32 10.53 -16.80
N ASP A 116 -5.11 10.22 -18.09
CA ASP A 116 -4.00 10.73 -18.92
C ASP A 116 -3.83 12.26 -18.84
#